data_AF-A0A2S7V143-F1
#
_entry.id   AF-A0A2S7V143-F1
#
_cell.length_a   1.000
_cell.length_b   1.000
_cell.length_c   1.000
_cell.angle_alpha   90.00
_cell.angle_beta   90.00
_cell.angle_gamma   90.00
#
_symmetry.space_group_name_H-M   'P 1'
#
loop_
_entity.id
_entity.type
_entity.pdbx_description
1 polymer ?
#
loop_
_entity_poly.entity_id
_entity_poly.type
_entity_poly.pdbx_seq_one_letter_code
_entity_poly.pdbx_strand_id
1 'polypeptide(L)'
;MHNAYLQYKANPEDLSPILEQYSNSLLENALKLSTSLDKSRIFPVIKDKSYILQISLMAKAKYENKGMPFLYKKLNEVLYLVFALDTQNSMRFLNENDLIKLELKQTELLPLSIENLKREFAGLSVQGDPSSLSMLVADGNYEASFFVVDSLWDKKIFPVKGDIVVHMPSRDTVLITGSEDLDGLKRVSGIISKNTNNLAYPITNIGFIRINGAWELYKPK
;
A
#
# COMPACT_ATOMS: atom_id res chain seq x y z
N MET A 1 -28.04 -17.40 8.60
CA MET A 1 -27.27 -18.65 8.73
C MET A 1 -28.02 -19.62 9.64
N HIS A 2 -28.96 -20.40 9.11
CA HIS A 2 -29.66 -21.40 9.91
C HIS A 2 -29.86 -22.69 9.09
N ASN A 3 -29.14 -23.74 9.50
CA ASN A 3 -29.59 -25.13 9.50
C ASN A 3 -29.67 -25.98 8.21
N ALA A 4 -28.63 -25.96 7.37
CA ALA A 4 -28.36 -27.07 6.45
C ALA A 4 -28.16 -28.42 7.19
N TYR A 5 -27.59 -28.39 8.40
CA TYR A 5 -27.36 -29.59 9.21
C TYR A 5 -28.65 -30.22 9.76
N LEU A 6 -29.68 -29.43 10.10
CA LEU A 6 -30.97 -29.98 10.55
C LEU A 6 -31.82 -30.51 9.41
N GLN A 7 -31.72 -29.92 8.20
CA GLN A 7 -32.43 -30.43 7.02
C GLN A 7 -31.86 -31.78 6.55
N TYR A 8 -30.54 -31.97 6.60
CA TYR A 8 -29.91 -33.27 6.33
C TYR A 8 -30.39 -34.40 7.27
N LYS A 9 -30.58 -34.08 8.56
CA LYS A 9 -31.10 -35.07 9.52
C LYS A 9 -32.55 -35.50 9.25
N ALA A 10 -33.32 -34.71 8.50
CA ALA A 10 -34.73 -34.98 8.25
C ALA A 10 -34.98 -35.85 7.01
N ASN A 11 -34.19 -35.71 5.93
CA ASN A 11 -34.31 -36.49 4.70
C ASN A 11 -32.91 -36.79 4.09
N PRO A 12 -32.32 -37.98 4.34
CA PRO A 12 -30.96 -38.30 3.89
C PRO A 12 -30.83 -38.54 2.37
N GLU A 13 -31.93 -38.81 1.66
CA GLU A 13 -31.92 -39.15 0.22
C GLU A 13 -32.01 -37.93 -0.73
N ASP A 14 -32.27 -36.72 -0.22
CA ASP A 14 -32.35 -35.47 -1.00
C ASP A 14 -31.01 -34.70 -1.09
N LEU A 15 -29.90 -35.37 -0.77
CA LEU A 15 -28.58 -34.75 -0.62
C LEU A 15 -28.02 -34.16 -1.92
N SER A 16 -28.32 -34.79 -3.07
CA SER A 16 -27.77 -34.40 -4.37
C SER A 16 -28.30 -33.03 -4.88
N PRO A 17 -29.61 -32.76 -4.95
CA PRO A 17 -30.11 -31.47 -5.44
C PRO A 17 -29.76 -30.30 -4.52
N ILE A 18 -29.67 -30.52 -3.20
CA ILE A 18 -29.29 -29.47 -2.24
C ILE A 18 -27.79 -29.15 -2.34
N LEU A 19 -26.93 -30.16 -2.51
CA LEU A 19 -25.50 -29.96 -2.77
C LEU A 19 -25.24 -29.30 -4.12
N GLU A 20 -26.00 -29.62 -5.16
CA GLU A 20 -25.91 -28.94 -6.47
C GLU A 20 -26.33 -27.49 -6.37
N GLN A 21 -27.41 -27.17 -5.66
CA GLN A 21 -27.86 -25.78 -5.52
C GLN A 21 -26.86 -24.96 -4.69
N TYR A 22 -26.26 -25.56 -3.65
CA TYR A 22 -25.17 -24.94 -2.90
C TYR A 22 -23.90 -24.78 -3.75
N SER A 23 -23.51 -25.81 -4.50
CA SER A 23 -22.34 -25.78 -5.37
C SER A 23 -22.51 -24.76 -6.49
N ASN A 24 -23.70 -24.67 -7.10
CA ASN A 24 -24.03 -23.68 -8.10
C ASN A 24 -24.09 -22.28 -7.50
N SER A 25 -24.60 -22.09 -6.28
CA SER A 25 -24.56 -20.78 -5.62
C SER A 25 -23.14 -20.36 -5.23
N LEU A 26 -22.27 -21.31 -4.87
CA LEU A 26 -20.85 -21.07 -4.57
C LEU A 26 -20.06 -20.82 -5.84
N LEU A 27 -20.36 -21.53 -6.93
CA LEU A 27 -19.76 -21.34 -8.24
C LEU A 27 -20.23 -20.05 -8.89
N GLU A 28 -21.52 -19.71 -8.80
CA GLU A 28 -22.06 -18.41 -9.20
C GLU A 28 -21.51 -17.28 -8.35
N ASN A 29 -21.32 -17.46 -7.04
CA ASN A 29 -20.65 -16.47 -6.21
C ASN A 29 -19.16 -16.38 -6.51
N ALA A 30 -18.48 -17.48 -6.83
CA ALA A 30 -17.08 -17.49 -7.25
C ALA A 30 -16.89 -16.88 -8.65
N LEU A 31 -17.86 -17.08 -9.56
CA LEU A 31 -17.93 -16.46 -10.89
C LEU A 31 -18.37 -14.99 -10.80
N LYS A 32 -19.24 -14.63 -9.85
CA LYS A 32 -19.54 -13.24 -9.49
C LYS A 32 -18.40 -12.57 -8.72
N LEU A 33 -17.56 -13.30 -7.97
CA LEU A 33 -16.30 -12.79 -7.41
C LEU A 33 -15.20 -12.72 -8.48
N SER A 34 -15.36 -13.47 -9.58
CA SER A 34 -14.62 -13.27 -10.83
C SER A 34 -15.13 -12.06 -11.64
N THR A 35 -16.01 -11.23 -11.04
CA THR A 35 -16.27 -9.86 -11.50
C THR A 35 -14.95 -9.21 -11.85
N SER A 36 -14.88 -8.74 -13.10
CA SER A 36 -13.80 -7.96 -13.70
C SER A 36 -12.93 -7.28 -12.65
N LEU A 37 -11.64 -7.63 -12.61
CA LEU A 37 -10.66 -6.93 -11.78
C LEU A 37 -10.85 -5.42 -12.00
N ASP A 38 -11.17 -4.69 -10.93
CA ASP A 38 -11.48 -3.27 -11.06
C ASP A 38 -10.19 -2.45 -11.06
N LYS A 39 -9.88 -1.85 -12.21
CA LYS A 39 -8.76 -0.92 -12.39
C LYS A 39 -8.79 0.23 -11.40
N SER A 40 -9.97 0.66 -10.97
CA SER A 40 -10.18 1.78 -10.04
C SER A 40 -9.67 1.49 -8.62
N ARG A 41 -9.49 0.20 -8.29
CA ARG A 41 -9.06 -0.32 -6.98
C ARG A 41 -7.59 -0.70 -6.95
N ILE A 42 -6.81 -0.21 -7.91
CA ILE A 42 -5.36 -0.40 -7.94
C ILE A 42 -4.68 0.79 -7.27
N PHE A 43 -3.90 0.53 -6.23
CA PHE A 43 -3.21 1.56 -5.45
C PHE A 43 -1.69 1.30 -5.39
N PRO A 44 -0.86 2.36 -5.42
CA PRO A 44 0.55 2.25 -5.14
C PRO A 44 0.74 1.97 -3.65
N VAL A 45 1.73 1.16 -3.29
CA VAL A 45 2.08 0.89 -1.88
C VAL A 45 3.59 0.93 -1.73
N ILE A 46 4.07 1.69 -0.75
CA ILE A 46 5.49 1.75 -0.40
C ILE A 46 5.84 0.57 0.51
N LYS A 47 6.92 -0.13 0.16
CA LYS A 47 7.56 -1.17 0.96
C LYS A 47 9.04 -0.90 1.06
N ASP A 48 9.65 -1.44 2.10
CA ASP A 48 11.09 -1.36 2.28
C ASP A 48 11.78 -2.58 1.65
N LYS A 49 13.10 -2.50 1.58
CA LYS A 49 13.94 -3.58 1.04
C LYS A 49 13.77 -4.89 1.81
N SER A 50 13.57 -4.86 3.13
CA SER A 50 13.45 -6.08 3.93
C SER A 50 12.20 -6.88 3.55
N TYR A 51 11.08 -6.19 3.31
CA TYR A 51 9.86 -6.82 2.81
C TYR A 51 10.10 -7.57 1.48
N ILE A 52 10.74 -6.90 0.51
CA ILE A 52 11.05 -7.49 -0.80
C ILE A 52 11.96 -8.72 -0.66
N LEU A 53 12.98 -8.66 0.20
CA LEU A 53 13.88 -9.78 0.47
C LEU A 53 13.16 -10.96 1.11
N GLN A 54 12.31 -10.70 2.11
CA GLN A 54 11.54 -11.74 2.79
C GLN A 54 10.64 -12.50 1.81
N ILE A 55 9.87 -11.78 0.98
CA ILE A 55 9.02 -12.42 -0.02
C ILE A 55 9.86 -13.19 -1.04
N SER A 56 10.99 -12.64 -1.49
CA SER A 56 11.89 -13.33 -2.42
C SER A 56 12.36 -14.68 -1.84
N LEU A 57 12.74 -14.71 -0.56
CA LEU A 57 13.17 -15.94 0.11
C LEU A 57 12.03 -16.97 0.22
N MET A 58 10.82 -16.52 0.59
CA MET A 58 9.64 -17.38 0.65
C MET A 58 9.28 -17.94 -0.73
N ALA A 59 9.38 -17.12 -1.78
CA ALA A 59 9.11 -17.53 -3.15
C ALA A 59 10.12 -18.57 -3.64
N LYS A 60 11.41 -18.42 -3.32
CA LYS A 60 12.44 -19.42 -3.64
C LYS A 60 12.16 -20.77 -2.97
N ALA A 61 11.74 -20.77 -1.70
CA ALA A 61 11.44 -21.98 -0.96
C ALA A 61 10.18 -22.71 -1.48
N LYS A 62 9.19 -21.98 -1.98
CA LYS A 62 7.88 -22.54 -2.37
C LYS A 62 7.73 -22.80 -3.88
N TYR A 63 8.42 -22.03 -4.72
CA TYR A 63 8.17 -21.99 -6.17
C TYR A 63 9.44 -22.19 -7.01
N GLU A 64 10.49 -22.83 -6.48
CA GLU A 64 11.67 -23.27 -7.25
C GLU A 64 12.28 -22.18 -8.14
N ASN A 65 12.48 -20.97 -7.59
CA ASN A 65 13.05 -19.81 -8.31
C ASN A 65 12.20 -19.21 -9.46
N LYS A 66 10.88 -19.39 -9.49
CA LYS A 66 9.98 -18.70 -10.47
C LYS A 66 9.90 -17.16 -10.36
N GLY A 67 10.83 -16.51 -9.66
CA GLY A 67 10.90 -15.06 -9.52
C GLY A 67 9.97 -14.48 -8.45
N MET A 68 9.80 -13.16 -8.47
CA MET A 68 8.92 -12.45 -7.53
C MET A 68 7.45 -12.68 -7.88
N PRO A 69 6.59 -12.96 -6.88
CA PRO A 69 5.18 -13.29 -7.13
C PRO A 69 4.31 -12.07 -7.44
N PHE A 70 4.88 -10.86 -7.49
CA PHE A 70 4.18 -9.62 -7.75
C PHE A 70 5.07 -8.59 -8.47
N LEU A 71 4.43 -7.59 -9.06
CA LEU A 71 5.05 -6.45 -9.72
C LEU A 71 5.62 -5.48 -8.68
N TYR A 72 6.85 -5.03 -8.92
CA TYR A 72 7.50 -4.04 -8.08
C TYR A 72 8.39 -3.11 -8.92
N LYS A 73 8.66 -1.92 -8.39
CA LYS A 73 9.60 -0.94 -8.94
C LYS A 73 10.52 -0.47 -7.82
N LYS A 74 11.83 -0.56 -8.00
CA LYS A 74 12.80 0.05 -7.08
C LYS A 74 12.71 1.58 -7.20
N LEU A 75 12.51 2.28 -6.09
CA LEU A 75 12.52 3.75 -6.05
C LEU A 75 13.91 4.29 -5.69
N ASN A 76 14.54 3.68 -4.69
CA ASN A 76 15.92 3.93 -4.28
C ASN A 76 16.49 2.68 -3.57
N GLU A 77 17.62 2.81 -2.87
CA GLU A 77 18.26 1.67 -2.18
C GLU A 77 17.47 1.10 -1.01
N VAL A 78 16.46 1.81 -0.50
CA VAL A 78 15.64 1.42 0.66
C VAL A 78 14.20 1.16 0.27
N LEU A 79 13.61 1.99 -0.60
CA LEU A 79 12.20 1.96 -0.92
C LEU A 79 11.90 1.27 -2.26
N TYR A 80 10.84 0.50 -2.22
CA TYR A 80 10.25 -0.19 -3.34
C TYR A 80 8.77 0.15 -3.41
N LEU A 81 8.28 0.29 -4.63
CA LEU A 81 6.88 0.46 -4.94
C LEU A 81 6.31 -0.88 -5.38
N VAL A 82 5.19 -1.27 -4.79
CA VAL A 82 4.36 -2.39 -5.25
C VAL A 82 2.94 -1.89 -5.56
N PHE A 83 2.16 -2.69 -6.28
CA PHE A 83 0.80 -2.32 -6.67
C PHE A 83 -0.19 -3.26 -6.02
N ALA A 84 -1.09 -2.73 -5.19
CA ALA A 84 -2.16 -3.47 -4.54
C ALA A 84 -3.45 -3.37 -5.34
N LEU A 85 -4.12 -4.50 -5.52
CA LEU A 85 -5.55 -4.55 -5.83
C LEU A 85 -6.29 -4.67 -4.50
N ASP A 86 -7.00 -3.61 -4.12
CA ASP A 86 -7.69 -3.50 -2.83
C ASP A 86 -9.21 -3.47 -3.00
N THR A 87 -9.81 -4.65 -2.87
CA THR A 87 -11.25 -4.88 -2.98
C THR A 87 -11.88 -4.94 -1.59
N GLN A 88 -13.20 -4.78 -1.50
CA GLN A 88 -13.92 -4.85 -0.22
C GLN A 88 -13.61 -6.10 0.63
N ASN A 89 -13.30 -7.22 -0.03
CA ASN A 89 -13.11 -8.52 0.63
C ASN A 89 -11.65 -8.98 0.70
N SER A 90 -10.73 -8.32 -0.01
CA SER A 90 -9.34 -8.74 -0.09
C SER A 90 -8.41 -7.66 -0.60
N MET A 91 -7.20 -7.63 -0.04
CA MET A 91 -6.07 -6.86 -0.54
C MET A 91 -4.96 -7.83 -0.95
N ARG A 92 -4.48 -7.71 -2.19
CA ARG A 92 -3.34 -8.50 -2.70
C ARG A 92 -2.50 -7.68 -3.66
N PHE A 93 -1.23 -8.07 -3.85
CA PHE A 93 -0.40 -7.43 -4.86
C PHE A 93 -0.63 -7.99 -6.26
N LEU A 94 -0.55 -7.11 -7.24
CA LEU A 94 -0.69 -7.44 -8.66
C LEU A 94 0.53 -8.22 -9.15
N ASN A 95 0.29 -9.19 -10.02
CA ASN A 95 1.31 -9.93 -10.77
C ASN A 95 1.11 -9.74 -12.28
N GLU A 96 1.99 -10.34 -13.09
CA GLU A 96 1.91 -10.21 -14.56
C GLU A 96 0.61 -10.76 -15.15
N ASN A 97 0.06 -11.85 -14.60
CA ASN A 97 -1.22 -12.40 -15.07
C ASN A 97 -2.38 -11.43 -14.83
N ASP A 98 -2.32 -10.61 -13.77
CA ASP A 98 -3.32 -9.58 -13.53
C ASP A 98 -3.28 -8.49 -14.60
N LEU A 99 -2.09 -8.12 -15.09
CA LEU A 99 -1.96 -7.15 -16.18
C LEU A 99 -2.63 -7.62 -17.46
N ILE A 100 -2.46 -8.91 -17.78
CA ILE A 100 -3.11 -9.53 -18.95
C ILE A 100 -4.63 -9.48 -18.78
N LYS A 101 -5.15 -9.89 -17.62
CA LYS A 101 -6.59 -9.89 -17.32
C LYS A 101 -7.20 -8.49 -17.28
N LEU A 102 -6.42 -7.51 -16.84
CA LEU A 102 -6.82 -6.11 -16.78
C LEU A 102 -6.62 -5.40 -18.13
N GLU A 103 -5.97 -6.01 -19.12
CA GLU A 103 -5.57 -5.32 -20.35
C GLU A 103 -4.81 -4.02 -20.02
N LEU A 104 -3.80 -4.11 -19.14
CA LEU A 104 -2.95 -3.00 -18.73
C LEU A 104 -1.50 -3.26 -19.10
N LYS A 105 -0.82 -2.24 -19.61
CA LYS A 105 0.63 -2.25 -19.76
C LYS A 105 1.27 -1.85 -18.44
N GLN A 106 2.46 -2.39 -18.18
CA GLN A 106 3.22 -2.04 -16.97
C GLN A 106 3.50 -0.52 -16.86
N THR A 107 3.67 0.17 -17.98
CA THR A 107 3.87 1.63 -18.04
C THR A 107 2.67 2.44 -17.57
N GLU A 108 1.46 1.87 -17.60
CA GLU A 108 0.20 2.52 -17.24
C GLU A 108 -0.11 2.38 -15.75
N LEU A 109 0.53 1.42 -15.05
CA LEU A 109 0.22 1.10 -13.66
C LEU A 109 0.44 2.26 -12.71
N LEU A 110 1.63 2.89 -12.77
CA LEU A 110 1.95 3.97 -11.86
C LEU A 110 1.00 5.17 -12.01
N PRO A 111 0.81 5.76 -13.21
CA PRO A 111 -0.11 6.89 -13.37
C PRO A 111 -1.55 6.52 -12.96
N LEU A 112 -2.08 5.37 -13.39
CA LEU A 112 -3.40 4.89 -13.00
C LEU A 112 -3.54 4.77 -11.47
N SER A 113 -2.56 4.17 -10.83
CA SER A 113 -2.58 3.95 -9.38
C SER A 113 -2.54 5.27 -8.59
N ILE A 114 -1.78 6.27 -9.08
CA ILE A 114 -1.74 7.62 -8.49
C ILE A 114 -3.09 8.31 -8.64
N GLU A 115 -3.72 8.22 -9.82
CA GLU A 115 -5.04 8.81 -10.05
C GLU A 115 -6.10 8.18 -9.14
N ASN A 116 -6.08 6.85 -8.99
CA ASN A 116 -6.94 6.15 -8.06
C ASN A 116 -6.72 6.58 -6.61
N LEU A 117 -5.46 6.66 -6.18
CA LEU A 117 -5.08 7.10 -4.84
C LEU A 117 -5.64 8.50 -4.55
N LYS A 118 -5.44 9.45 -5.46
CA LYS A 118 -5.92 10.83 -5.30
C LYS A 118 -7.44 10.92 -5.27
N ARG A 119 -8.13 10.10 -6.07
CA ARG A 119 -9.59 10.08 -6.15
C ARG A 119 -10.21 9.47 -4.88
N GLU A 120 -9.70 8.33 -4.44
CA GLU A 120 -10.20 7.61 -3.27
C GLU A 120 -9.95 8.41 -1.98
N PHE A 121 -8.74 8.94 -1.83
CA PHE A 121 -8.30 9.64 -0.63
C PHE A 121 -8.30 11.16 -0.85
N ALA A 122 -9.37 11.67 -1.46
CA ALA A 122 -9.55 13.11 -1.69
C ALA A 122 -9.61 13.93 -0.39
N GLY A 123 -9.89 13.28 0.75
CA GLY A 123 -9.85 13.85 2.09
C GLY A 123 -8.46 13.94 2.72
N LEU A 124 -7.38 13.68 1.97
CA LEU A 124 -6.01 13.85 2.46
C LEU A 124 -5.84 15.26 3.05
N SER A 125 -5.39 15.32 4.29
CA SER A 125 -5.15 16.56 5.01
C SER A 125 -3.73 16.61 5.56
N VAL A 126 -3.26 17.83 5.79
CA VAL A 126 -2.00 18.10 6.50
C VAL A 126 -2.36 18.54 7.91
N GLN A 127 -1.88 17.80 8.92
CA GLN A 127 -2.03 18.16 10.32
C GLN A 127 -0.71 18.64 10.92
N GLY A 128 -0.78 19.45 11.98
CA GLY A 128 0.38 20.13 12.55
C GLY A 128 0.66 21.46 11.85
N ASP A 129 1.92 21.91 11.89
CA ASP A 129 2.36 23.15 11.26
C ASP A 129 3.18 22.83 9.99
N PRO A 130 2.64 23.11 8.79
CA PRO A 130 3.33 22.82 7.53
C PRO A 130 4.67 23.55 7.35
N SER A 131 4.94 24.60 8.13
CA SER A 131 6.21 25.35 8.09
C SER A 131 7.29 24.77 9.02
N SER A 132 6.92 23.90 9.96
CA SER A 132 7.83 23.22 10.88
C SER A 132 7.64 21.70 10.81
N LEU A 133 6.89 21.12 11.75
CA LEU A 133 6.54 19.71 11.78
C LEU A 133 5.05 19.50 11.46
N SER A 134 4.81 18.73 10.40
CA SER A 134 3.46 18.31 10.00
C SER A 134 3.40 16.83 9.65
N MET A 135 2.19 16.33 9.43
CA MET A 135 1.93 14.96 9.01
C MET A 135 0.82 14.88 7.97
N LEU A 136 0.90 13.88 7.08
CA LEU A 136 -0.23 13.52 6.23
C LEU A 136 -1.23 12.68 7.03
N VAL A 137 -2.51 12.98 6.87
CA VAL A 137 -3.61 12.21 7.48
C VAL A 137 -4.68 11.95 6.43
N ALA A 138 -5.02 10.68 6.23
CA ALA A 138 -6.11 10.22 5.39
C ALA A 138 -6.97 9.21 6.17
N ASP A 139 -6.99 7.94 5.75
CA ASP A 139 -7.82 6.87 6.29
C ASP A 139 -7.06 5.91 7.23
N GLY A 140 -5.75 6.14 7.45
CA GLY A 140 -4.88 5.28 8.23
C GLY A 140 -4.33 4.08 7.46
N ASN A 141 -4.39 4.08 6.13
CA ASN A 141 -4.02 2.93 5.32
C ASN A 141 -3.05 3.30 4.18
N TYR A 142 -3.21 4.45 3.53
CA TYR A 142 -2.48 4.77 2.30
C TYR A 142 -1.63 6.05 2.36
N GLU A 143 -1.43 6.65 3.53
CA GLU A 143 -0.67 7.89 3.70
C GLU A 143 0.74 7.82 3.08
N ALA A 144 1.50 6.77 3.37
CA ALA A 144 2.84 6.58 2.81
C ALA A 144 2.83 6.43 1.28
N SER A 145 1.69 6.03 0.70
CA SER A 145 1.54 5.88 -0.75
C SER A 145 1.50 7.21 -1.49
N PHE A 146 1.20 8.31 -0.79
CA PHE A 146 1.31 9.66 -1.35
C PHE A 146 2.76 10.09 -1.63
N PHE A 147 3.75 9.33 -1.17
CA PHE A 147 5.17 9.55 -1.47
C PHE A 147 5.48 9.62 -2.98
N VAL A 148 4.72 8.89 -3.81
CA VAL A 148 4.88 8.91 -5.28
C VAL A 148 4.02 9.98 -5.98
N VAL A 149 3.27 10.80 -5.23
CA VAL A 149 2.47 11.89 -5.80
C VAL A 149 3.31 13.16 -5.86
N ASP A 150 4.05 13.31 -6.95
CA ASP A 150 5.04 14.39 -7.14
C ASP A 150 4.52 15.81 -6.88
N SER A 151 3.25 16.06 -7.18
CA SER A 151 2.60 17.37 -6.99
C SER A 151 2.31 17.74 -5.53
N LEU A 152 2.37 16.78 -4.60
CA LEU A 152 2.18 17.01 -3.17
C LEU A 152 3.41 17.67 -2.53
N TRP A 153 4.60 17.35 -3.04
CA TRP A 153 5.87 17.71 -2.42
C TRP A 153 6.37 19.05 -2.93
N ASP A 154 5.61 20.11 -2.67
CA ASP A 154 5.86 21.49 -3.10
C ASP A 154 6.00 22.43 -1.89
N LYS A 155 6.89 23.42 -2.00
CA LYS A 155 7.16 24.41 -0.94
C LYS A 155 5.99 25.34 -0.64
N LYS A 156 5.03 25.47 -1.55
CA LYS A 156 3.76 26.18 -1.31
C LYS A 156 2.86 25.41 -0.33
N ILE A 157 2.98 24.08 -0.30
CA ILE A 157 2.22 23.21 0.62
C ILE A 157 3.01 23.04 1.92
N PHE A 158 4.32 22.79 1.82
CA PHE A 158 5.23 22.61 2.95
C PHE A 158 6.32 23.67 2.96
N PRO A 159 6.05 24.90 3.46
CA PRO A 159 7.00 26.01 3.50
C PRO A 159 8.07 25.83 4.60
N VAL A 160 8.61 24.63 4.73
CA VAL A 160 9.63 24.28 5.74
C VAL A 160 10.99 24.90 5.43
N LYS A 161 11.83 25.07 6.45
CA LYS A 161 13.20 25.57 6.31
C LYS A 161 14.14 24.55 5.65
N GLY A 162 14.91 24.98 4.65
CA GLY A 162 15.75 24.07 3.85
C GLY A 162 14.92 23.32 2.81
N ASP A 163 15.16 22.01 2.64
CA ASP A 163 14.43 21.11 1.76
C ASP A 163 13.33 20.35 2.50
N ILE A 164 12.34 19.82 1.78
CA ILE A 164 11.30 18.96 2.36
C ILE A 164 11.92 17.61 2.71
N VAL A 165 11.82 17.20 3.96
CA VAL A 165 12.23 15.88 4.45
C VAL A 165 11.01 15.10 4.90
N VAL A 166 10.83 13.91 4.36
CA VAL A 166 9.70 13.02 4.62
C VAL A 166 10.17 11.75 5.32
N HIS A 167 9.55 11.40 6.44
CA HIS A 167 9.78 10.14 7.15
C HIS A 167 8.51 9.28 7.10
N MET A 168 8.66 8.00 6.80
CA MET A 168 7.56 7.04 6.69
C MET A 168 7.83 5.82 7.59
N PRO A 169 7.75 5.95 8.93
CA PRO A 169 8.01 4.83 9.83
C PRO A 169 7.03 3.65 9.63
N SER A 170 5.80 3.92 9.20
CA SER A 170 4.76 2.93 8.88
C SER A 170 3.91 3.40 7.70
N ARG A 171 3.01 2.53 7.23
CA ARG A 171 2.12 2.83 6.09
C ARG A 171 1.19 4.03 6.31
N ASP A 172 0.82 4.28 7.56
CA ASP A 172 -0.16 5.27 8.02
C ASP A 172 0.48 6.53 8.63
N THR A 173 1.78 6.50 8.86
CA THR A 173 2.51 7.59 9.50
C THR A 173 3.48 8.20 8.52
N VAL A 174 3.20 9.43 8.10
CA VAL A 174 4.08 10.24 7.24
C VAL A 174 4.36 11.57 7.92
N LEU A 175 5.61 11.78 8.35
CA LEU A 175 6.05 12.98 9.05
C LEU A 175 6.89 13.85 8.11
N ILE A 176 6.62 15.15 8.11
CA ILE A 176 7.24 16.13 7.22
C ILE A 176 7.89 17.21 8.06
N THR A 177 9.15 17.53 7.75
CA THR A 177 9.90 18.63 8.35
C THR A 177 10.89 19.23 7.37
N GLY A 178 11.52 20.34 7.74
CA GLY A 178 12.62 20.95 7.00
C GLY A 178 13.98 20.29 7.23
N SER A 179 14.81 20.21 6.20
CA SER A 179 16.19 19.70 6.31
C SER A 179 17.11 20.58 7.17
N GLU A 180 16.72 21.83 7.40
CA GLU A 180 17.40 22.81 8.25
C GLU A 180 16.60 23.17 9.52
N ASP A 181 15.48 22.49 9.76
CA ASP A 181 14.69 22.63 10.99
C ASP A 181 15.15 21.60 12.02
N LEU A 182 16.18 21.96 12.80
CA LEU A 182 16.79 21.08 13.80
C LEU A 182 15.79 20.65 14.89
N ASP A 183 14.87 21.53 15.28
CA ASP A 183 13.86 21.22 16.29
C ASP A 183 12.81 20.26 15.73
N GLY A 184 12.36 20.50 14.49
CA GLY A 184 11.47 19.59 13.76
C GLY A 184 12.08 18.21 13.58
N LEU A 185 13.33 18.12 13.13
CA LEU A 185 14.07 16.86 12.99
C LEU A 185 14.23 16.11 14.32
N LYS A 186 14.52 16.83 15.41
CA LYS A 186 14.60 16.25 16.76
C LYS A 186 13.26 15.70 17.22
N ARG A 187 12.16 16.41 16.96
CA ARG A 187 10.80 15.96 17.27
C ARG A 187 10.42 14.71 16.47
N VAL A 188 10.72 14.68 15.17
CA VAL A 188 10.50 13.50 14.32
C VAL A 188 11.23 12.28 14.86
N SER A 189 12.53 12.42 15.18
CA SER A 189 13.31 11.34 15.79
C SER A 189 12.71 10.86 17.13
N GLY A 190 12.22 11.80 17.95
CA GLY A 190 11.50 11.50 19.18
C GLY A 190 10.19 10.74 18.97
N ILE A 191 9.41 11.06 17.92
CA ILE A 191 8.18 10.36 17.57
C ILE A 191 8.48 8.93 17.10
N ILE A 192 9.45 8.79 16.20
CA ILE A 192 9.83 7.48 15.63
C ILE A 192 10.33 6.55 16.75
N SER A 193 11.30 7.01 17.55
CA SER A 193 11.90 6.21 18.62
C SER A 193 10.89 5.73 19.67
N LYS A 194 9.93 6.58 20.06
CA LYS A 194 8.87 6.22 21.02
C LYS A 194 7.89 5.17 20.50
N ASN A 195 7.69 5.11 19.18
CA ASN A 195 6.68 4.24 18.57
C ASN A 195 7.25 2.97 17.94
N THR A 196 8.57 2.83 17.82
CA THR A 196 9.24 1.75 17.06
C THR A 196 8.70 0.33 17.30
N ASN A 197 8.29 0.00 18.52
CA ASN A 197 7.81 -1.35 18.87
C ASN A 197 6.30 -1.58 18.62
N ASN A 198 5.54 -0.53 18.32
CA ASN A 198 4.08 -0.56 18.21
C ASN A 198 3.58 -0.22 16.80
N LEU A 199 4.46 -0.11 15.82
CA LEU A 199 4.08 0.25 14.45
C LEU A 199 3.53 -0.98 13.70
N ALA A 200 2.25 -0.91 13.34
CA ALA A 200 1.70 -1.83 12.37
C ALA A 200 2.28 -1.53 10.97
N TYR A 201 2.68 -2.57 10.24
CA TYR A 201 3.22 -2.45 8.88
C TYR A 201 4.37 -1.43 8.76
N PRO A 202 5.51 -1.66 9.45
CA PRO A 202 6.65 -0.77 9.40
C PRO A 202 7.21 -0.67 7.97
N ILE A 203 7.74 0.50 7.62
CA ILE A 203 8.46 0.74 6.37
C ILE A 203 9.91 1.08 6.70
N THR A 204 10.21 2.30 7.16
CA THR A 204 11.58 2.67 7.51
C THR A 204 11.65 3.91 8.41
N ASN A 205 12.64 3.93 9.30
CA ASN A 205 12.90 5.08 10.17
C ASN A 205 13.80 6.14 9.52
N ILE A 206 14.23 5.92 8.28
CA ILE A 206 15.10 6.84 7.55
C ILE A 206 14.25 7.93 6.89
N GLY A 207 14.72 9.18 6.93
CA GLY A 207 14.11 10.29 6.20
C GLY A 207 14.52 10.30 4.73
N PHE A 208 13.68 10.88 3.88
CA PHE A 208 13.92 11.06 2.46
C PHE A 208 13.82 12.52 2.08
N ILE A 209 14.71 12.97 1.22
CA ILE A 209 14.79 14.32 0.69
C ILE A 209 14.65 14.26 -0.83
N ARG A 210 13.95 15.23 -1.42
CA ARG A 210 13.77 15.28 -2.86
C ARG A 210 14.83 16.18 -3.51
N ILE A 211 15.68 15.60 -4.36
CA ILE A 211 16.77 16.29 -5.06
C ILE A 211 16.60 16.03 -6.55
N ASN A 212 16.53 17.09 -7.37
CA ASN A 212 16.37 17.00 -8.83
C ASN A 212 15.22 16.08 -9.29
N GLY A 213 14.11 16.07 -8.54
CA GLY A 213 12.94 15.25 -8.84
C GLY A 213 13.03 13.78 -8.39
N ALA A 214 14.16 13.34 -7.82
CA ALA A 214 14.35 12.01 -7.26
C ALA A 214 14.36 12.02 -5.73
N TRP A 215 13.94 10.90 -5.12
CA TRP A 215 13.96 10.71 -3.68
C TRP A 215 15.26 10.06 -3.21
N GLU A 216 16.06 10.83 -2.48
CA GLU A 216 17.31 10.39 -1.88
C GLU A 216 17.16 10.17 -0.37
N LEU A 217 18.10 9.40 0.20
CA LEU A 217 18.19 9.23 1.65
C LEU A 217 18.63 10.55 2.27
N TYR A 218 17.83 11.08 3.18
CA TYR A 218 18.23 12.22 3.98
C TYR A 218 19.34 11.79 4.94
N LYS A 219 20.45 12.52 4.90
CA LYS A 219 21.57 12.37 5.83
C LYS A 219 21.66 13.67 6.63
N PRO A 220 21.44 13.63 7.96
CA PRO A 220 21.65 14.80 8.81
C PRO A 220 23.08 15.33 8.60
N LYS A 221 23.21 16.66 8.54
CA LYS A 221 24.52 17.33 8.51
C LYS A 221 25.07 17.48 9.91
#